data_AF-A0A382RDS2-F1
#
_entry.id   AF-A0A382RDS2-F1
#
_cell.length_a   1.000
_cell.length_b   1.000
_cell.length_c   1.000
_cell.angle_alpha   90.00
_cell.angle_beta   90.00
_cell.angle_gamma   90.00
#
_symmetry.space_group_name_H-M   'P 1'
#
loop_
_entity.id
_entity.type
_entity.pdbx_description
1 polymer ?
#
loop_
_entity_poly.entity_id
_entity_poly.type
_entity_poly.pdbx_seq_one_letter_code
_entity_poly.pdbx_strand_id
1 'polypeptide(L)'
;MMGWWSPDPRGVLRPGDLVVRRSLQRSRRRYEIRVDTDFEGVVTGCSDPDRPRGWIDGRIVAAYIELHRLGWAHSVEAWDEEGLAGGLYGVALGGLFAGESMFHRRTDASKVALAALADLYDD
;
A
#
# COMPACT_ATOMS: atom_id res chain seq x y z
N MET A 1 -4.41 9.83 22.50
CA MET A 1 -2.94 9.77 22.67
C MET A 1 -2.37 9.05 21.46
N MET A 2 -1.38 9.61 20.76
CA MET A 2 -0.65 8.87 19.72
C MET A 2 0.47 8.07 20.38
N GLY A 3 0.54 6.77 20.08
CA GLY A 3 1.61 5.90 20.54
C GLY A 3 2.76 5.86 19.53
N TRP A 4 3.92 5.41 20.00
CA TRP A 4 5.06 5.07 19.16
C TRP A 4 5.43 3.61 19.44
N TRP A 5 5.73 2.84 18.40
CA TRP A 5 5.94 1.40 18.51
C TRP A 5 7.22 0.96 17.80
N SER A 6 7.98 0.08 18.46
CA SER A 6 9.17 -0.59 17.92
C SER A 6 9.19 -2.05 18.39
N PRO A 7 8.38 -2.93 17.78
CA PRO A 7 8.24 -4.32 18.22
C PRO A 7 9.51 -5.14 17.99
N ASP A 8 9.74 -6.09 18.89
CA ASP A 8 10.78 -7.12 18.79
C ASP A 8 10.13 -8.50 19.04
N PRO A 9 10.04 -9.39 18.03
CA PRO A 9 10.59 -9.25 16.68
C PRO A 9 9.77 -8.32 15.76
N ARG A 10 10.43 -7.75 14.73
CA ARG A 10 9.80 -6.94 13.68
C ARG A 10 9.33 -7.82 12.52
N GLY A 11 8.08 -7.64 12.09
CA GLY A 11 7.58 -8.26 10.85
C GLY A 11 8.24 -7.62 9.64
N VAL A 12 8.88 -8.43 8.79
CA VAL A 12 9.55 -8.01 7.55
C VAL A 12 9.17 -8.99 6.45
N LEU A 13 8.80 -8.46 5.29
CA LEU A 13 8.64 -9.22 4.05
C LEU A 13 9.82 -8.86 3.14
N ARG A 14 10.66 -9.85 2.79
CA ARG A 14 11.68 -9.65 1.75
C ARG A 14 10.98 -9.74 0.39
N PRO A 15 11.35 -8.90 -0.60
CA PRO A 15 10.74 -8.94 -1.94
C PRO A 15 10.68 -10.35 -2.54
N GLY A 16 11.81 -11.06 -2.59
CA GLY A 16 11.90 -12.43 -3.12
C GLY A 16 11.18 -13.53 -2.30
N ASP A 17 10.74 -13.24 -1.06
CA ASP A 17 9.97 -14.20 -0.25
C ASP A 17 8.46 -14.13 -0.54
N LEU A 18 8.00 -13.18 -1.36
CA LEU A 18 6.59 -13.04 -1.69
C LEU A 18 6.12 -14.18 -2.61
N VAL A 19 5.28 -15.06 -2.06
CA VAL A 19 4.72 -16.19 -2.82
C VAL A 19 3.56 -15.74 -3.73
N VAL A 20 3.86 -15.46 -5.00
CA VAL A 20 2.84 -15.11 -6.00
C VAL A 20 2.28 -16.37 -6.67
N ARG A 21 1.11 -16.82 -6.21
CA ARG A 21 0.42 -18.01 -6.76
C ARG A 21 -0.08 -17.79 -8.19
N ARG A 22 -0.32 -18.87 -8.93
CA ARG A 22 -0.86 -18.86 -10.31
C ARG A 22 -2.14 -18.04 -10.47
N SER A 23 -3.04 -18.06 -9.49
CA SER A 23 -4.27 -17.25 -9.50
C SER A 23 -3.96 -15.77 -9.43
N LEU A 24 -3.03 -15.35 -8.56
CA LEU A 24 -2.60 -13.96 -8.43
C LEU A 24 -1.87 -13.50 -9.71
N GLN A 25 -1.03 -14.35 -10.31
CA GLN A 25 -0.40 -14.06 -11.62
C GLN A 25 -1.44 -13.78 -12.72
N ARG A 26 -2.58 -14.48 -12.71
CA ARG A 26 -3.69 -14.17 -13.63
C ARG A 26 -4.38 -12.86 -13.24
N SER A 27 -4.58 -12.62 -11.95
CA SER A 27 -5.19 -11.38 -11.45
C SER A 27 -4.41 -10.12 -11.80
N ARG A 28 -3.06 -10.19 -11.83
CA ARG A 28 -2.21 -9.06 -12.24
C ARG A 28 -2.57 -8.48 -13.62
N ARG A 29 -3.06 -9.31 -14.54
CA ARG A 29 -3.43 -8.89 -15.90
C ARG A 29 -4.71 -8.05 -15.97
N ARG A 30 -5.49 -7.98 -14.90
CA ARG A 30 -6.73 -7.20 -14.83
C ARG A 30 -6.51 -5.75 -14.40
N TYR A 31 -5.32 -5.42 -13.90
CA TYR A 31 -5.06 -4.12 -13.29
C TYR A 31 -3.90 -3.42 -13.98
N GLU A 32 -4.07 -2.12 -14.22
CA GLU A 32 -2.97 -1.22 -14.50
C GLU A 32 -2.34 -0.80 -13.17
N ILE A 33 -1.00 -0.87 -13.08
CA ILE A 33 -0.28 -0.41 -11.90
C ILE A 33 0.20 1.01 -12.11
N ARG A 34 -0.08 1.87 -11.14
CA ARG A 34 0.44 3.23 -11.09
C ARG A 34 1.13 3.47 -9.74
N VAL A 35 2.02 4.46 -9.72
CA VAL A 35 2.76 4.88 -8.53
C VAL A 35 2.60 6.37 -8.39
N ASP A 36 2.25 6.83 -7.18
CA ASP A 36 2.15 8.25 -6.84
C ASP A 36 1.19 9.06 -7.73
N THR A 37 0.14 8.43 -8.29
CA THR A 37 -0.85 9.13 -9.13
C THR A 37 -2.11 9.52 -8.37
N ASP A 38 -2.43 8.83 -7.28
CA ASP A 38 -3.55 9.13 -6.38
C ASP A 38 -3.26 8.70 -4.92
N PHE A 39 -2.21 9.30 -4.33
CA PHE A 39 -1.81 8.99 -2.94
C PHE A 39 -2.95 9.27 -1.95
N GLU A 40 -3.67 10.40 -2.12
CA GLU A 40 -4.79 10.77 -1.27
C GLU A 40 -5.93 9.75 -1.35
N GLY A 41 -6.28 9.28 -2.55
CA GLY A 41 -7.27 8.22 -2.73
C GLY A 41 -6.86 6.90 -2.06
N VAL A 42 -5.56 6.56 -2.07
CA VAL A 42 -5.04 5.34 -1.42
C VAL A 42 -5.08 5.43 0.11
N VAL A 43 -4.57 6.51 0.70
CA VAL A 43 -4.57 6.67 2.17
C VAL A 43 -6.01 6.77 2.71
N THR A 44 -6.89 7.44 1.97
CA THR A 44 -8.32 7.53 2.29
C THR A 44 -9.01 6.17 2.14
N GLY A 45 -8.65 5.39 1.11
CA GLY A 45 -9.13 4.01 0.96
C GLY A 45 -8.72 3.10 2.12
N CYS A 46 -7.61 3.40 2.80
CA CYS A 46 -7.16 2.67 3.98
C CYS A 46 -7.82 3.15 5.29
N SER A 47 -8.43 4.34 5.31
CA SER A 47 -9.01 4.99 6.50
C SER A 47 -10.48 4.65 6.73
N ASP A 48 -10.93 3.47 6.30
CA ASP A 48 -12.29 2.99 6.53
C ASP A 48 -12.58 2.89 8.04
N PRO A 49 -13.51 3.70 8.59
CA PRO A 49 -13.81 3.72 10.03
C PRO A 49 -14.51 2.45 10.51
N ASP A 50 -15.15 1.70 9.61
CA ASP A 50 -15.84 0.45 9.95
C ASP A 50 -14.87 -0.75 9.93
N ARG A 51 -13.62 -0.55 9.49
CA ARG A 51 -12.59 -1.58 9.49
C ARG A 51 -12.29 -2.00 10.93
N PRO A 52 -12.38 -3.31 11.26
CA PRO A 52 -12.00 -3.79 12.57
C PRO A 52 -10.58 -3.37 12.93
N ARG A 53 -10.41 -2.68 14.06
CA ARG A 53 -9.12 -2.12 14.53
C ARG A 53 -8.53 -1.05 13.60
N GLY A 54 -9.36 -0.33 12.85
CA GLY A 54 -8.96 0.87 12.10
C GLY A 54 -8.33 1.91 13.03
N TRP A 55 -7.17 2.43 12.64
CA TRP A 55 -6.40 3.41 13.42
C TRP A 55 -6.08 4.68 12.62
N ILE A 56 -6.33 4.67 11.32
CA ILE A 56 -6.04 5.78 10.40
C ILE A 56 -7.20 6.76 10.50
N ASP A 57 -7.01 7.82 11.30
CA ASP A 57 -7.94 8.94 11.38
C ASP A 57 -7.51 10.10 10.46
N GLY A 58 -8.31 11.18 10.42
CA GLY A 58 -8.02 12.34 9.58
C GLY A 58 -6.67 13.02 9.86
N ARG A 59 -6.10 12.86 11.07
CA ARG A 59 -4.78 13.43 11.40
C ARG A 59 -3.67 12.58 10.78
N ILE A 60 -3.82 11.25 10.80
CA ILE A 60 -2.90 10.34 10.11
C ILE A 60 -2.96 10.59 8.60
N VAL A 61 -4.15 10.70 8.02
CA VAL A 61 -4.32 11.02 6.60
C VAL A 61 -3.57 12.30 6.22
N ALA A 62 -3.80 13.40 6.96
CA ALA A 62 -3.13 14.68 6.69
C ALA A 62 -1.59 14.58 6.82
N ALA A 63 -1.09 13.87 7.83
CA ALA A 63 0.35 13.70 8.04
C ALA A 63 1.02 12.92 6.89
N TYR A 64 0.39 11.85 6.41
CA TYR A 64 0.94 11.06 5.30
C TYR A 64 0.84 11.77 3.95
N ILE A 65 -0.20 12.57 3.72
CA ILE A 65 -0.28 13.44 2.54
C ILE A 65 0.89 14.44 2.54
N GLU A 66 1.21 15.03 3.69
CA GLU A 66 2.36 15.92 3.81
C GLU A 66 3.69 15.19 3.58
N LEU A 67 3.85 13.97 4.13
CA LEU A 67 5.03 13.15 3.86
C LEU A 67 5.17 12.78 2.37
N HIS A 68 4.05 12.54 1.69
CA HIS A 68 4.03 12.31 0.25
C HIS A 68 4.46 13.54 -0.52
N ARG A 69 3.92 14.72 -0.17
CA ARG A 69 4.32 16.02 -0.75
C ARG A 69 5.82 16.31 -0.57
N LEU A 70 6.39 15.86 0.55
CA LEU A 70 7.81 15.98 0.86
C LEU A 70 8.69 14.91 0.18
N GLY A 71 8.10 13.94 -0.54
CA GLY A 71 8.80 12.90 -1.28
C GLY A 71 9.25 11.70 -0.44
N TRP A 72 8.66 11.49 0.75
CA TRP A 72 8.99 10.37 1.64
C TRP A 72 7.99 9.23 1.59
N ALA A 73 6.69 9.56 1.44
CA ALA A 73 5.64 8.56 1.38
C ALA A 73 5.19 8.35 -0.07
N HIS A 74 4.92 7.09 -0.43
CA HIS A 74 4.56 6.70 -1.77
C HIS A 74 3.38 5.73 -1.79
N SER A 75 2.61 5.77 -2.88
CA SER A 75 1.50 4.85 -3.15
C SER A 75 1.84 3.89 -4.28
N VAL A 76 1.36 2.65 -4.17
CA VAL A 76 1.26 1.71 -5.29
C VAL A 76 -0.20 1.37 -5.48
N GLU A 77 -0.70 1.62 -6.69
CA GLU A 77 -2.12 1.68 -7.01
C GLU A 77 -2.46 0.64 -8.06
N ALA A 78 -3.57 -0.09 -7.84
CA ALA A 78 -4.15 -0.99 -8.82
C ALA A 78 -5.41 -0.33 -9.40
N TRP A 79 -5.38 -0.05 -10.69
CA TRP A 79 -6.46 0.59 -11.45
C TRP A 79 -7.14 -0.42 -12.36
N ASP A 80 -8.46 -0.36 -12.46
CA ASP A 80 -9.23 -1.03 -13.50
C ASP A 80 -10.11 -0.01 -14.26
N GLU A 81 -10.95 -0.51 -15.16
CA GLU A 81 -11.87 0.30 -15.96
C GLU A 81 -12.86 1.14 -15.13
N GLU A 82 -13.10 0.78 -13.88
CA GLU A 82 -13.99 1.50 -12.96
C GLU A 82 -13.22 2.47 -12.03
N GLY A 83 -11.89 2.51 -12.12
CA GLY A 83 -11.02 3.44 -11.41
C GLY A 83 -10.09 2.77 -10.40
N LEU A 84 -9.80 3.48 -9.30
CA LEU A 84 -8.89 3.00 -8.26
C LEU A 84 -9.49 1.78 -7.53
N ALA A 85 -9.04 0.60 -7.93
CA ALA A 85 -9.56 -0.69 -7.48
C ALA A 85 -8.94 -1.16 -6.16
N GLY A 86 -7.79 -0.63 -5.78
CA GLY A 86 -7.09 -0.89 -4.53
C GLY A 86 -5.68 -0.32 -4.53
N GLY A 87 -4.97 -0.48 -3.43
CA GLY A 87 -3.59 0.01 -3.33
C GLY A 87 -3.01 -0.15 -1.94
N LEU A 88 -1.76 0.28 -1.82
CA LEU A 88 -1.02 0.37 -0.56
C LEU A 88 -0.22 1.67 -0.54
N TYR A 89 0.11 2.14 0.67
CA TYR A 89 1.04 3.25 0.85
C TYR A 89 2.07 2.93 1.93
N GLY A 90 3.17 3.68 1.91
CA GLY A 90 4.23 3.53 2.90
C GLY A 90 5.34 4.56 2.72
N VAL A 91 6.34 4.49 3.59
CA VAL A 91 7.52 5.38 3.55
C VAL A 91 8.69 4.64 2.90
N ALA A 92 9.34 5.25 1.92
CA ALA A 92 10.54 4.69 1.28
C ALA A 92 11.82 5.30 1.87
N LEU A 93 12.78 4.45 2.24
CA LEU A 93 14.05 4.84 2.85
C LEU A 93 15.19 3.94 2.33
N GLY A 94 15.97 4.42 1.38
CA GLY A 94 17.27 3.83 1.01
C GLY A 94 17.25 2.32 0.72
N GLY A 95 16.21 1.80 0.07
CA GLY A 95 16.03 0.37 -0.23
C GLY A 95 15.08 -0.37 0.71
N LEU A 96 14.52 0.30 1.73
CA LEU A 96 13.44 -0.20 2.57
C LEU A 96 12.12 0.49 2.21
N PHE A 97 11.04 -0.28 2.11
CA PHE A 97 9.68 0.25 2.10
C PHE A 97 8.95 -0.13 3.39
N ALA A 98 8.66 0.86 4.24
CA ALA A 98 7.81 0.69 5.41
C ALA A 98 6.34 0.75 4.98
N GLY A 99 5.76 -0.41 4.66
CA GLY A 99 4.35 -0.52 4.27
C GLY A 99 3.42 -0.25 5.46
N GLU A 100 2.58 0.77 5.34
CA GLU A 100 1.72 1.26 6.43
C GLU A 100 0.35 0.60 6.41
N SER A 101 -0.30 0.60 5.24
CA SER A 101 -1.59 -0.07 5.07
C SER A 101 -1.90 -0.34 3.60
N MET A 102 -2.97 -1.10 3.39
CA MET A 102 -3.52 -1.40 2.09
C MET A 102 -5.03 -1.59 2.15
N PHE A 103 -5.67 -1.38 1.01
CA PHE A 103 -7.11 -1.54 0.82
C PHE A 103 -7.43 -2.12 -0.57
N HIS A 104 -8.63 -2.66 -0.73
CA HIS A 104 -9.13 -3.09 -2.02
C HIS A 104 -10.65 -2.88 -2.10
N ARG A 105 -11.12 -2.49 -3.28
CA ARG A 105 -12.54 -2.44 -3.69
C ARG A 105 -12.89 -3.57 -4.66
N ARG A 106 -11.88 -4.18 -5.27
CA ARG A 106 -12.01 -5.29 -6.23
C ARG A 106 -11.10 -6.44 -5.83
N THR A 107 -11.50 -7.65 -6.19
CA THR A 107 -10.80 -8.89 -5.80
C THR A 107 -9.34 -8.88 -6.22
N ASP A 108 -8.46 -9.08 -5.25
CA ASP A 108 -6.99 -9.14 -5.38
C ASP A 108 -6.28 -7.81 -5.64
N ALA A 109 -6.96 -6.67 -5.78
CA ALA A 109 -6.30 -5.40 -6.12
C ALA A 109 -5.15 -5.03 -5.17
N SER A 110 -5.34 -5.13 -3.84
CA SER A 110 -4.27 -4.87 -2.86
C SER A 110 -3.12 -5.87 -2.94
N LYS A 111 -3.40 -7.14 -3.26
CA LYS A 111 -2.37 -8.18 -3.41
C LYS A 111 -1.55 -7.95 -4.68
N VAL A 112 -2.21 -7.48 -5.73
CA VAL A 112 -1.59 -7.12 -7.00
C VAL A 112 -0.71 -5.88 -6.80
N ALA A 113 -1.16 -4.86 -6.06
CA ALA A 113 -0.33 -3.72 -5.68
C ALA A 113 0.90 -4.13 -4.85
N LEU A 114 0.74 -5.05 -3.90
CA LEU A 114 1.87 -5.59 -3.12
C LEU A 114 2.86 -6.37 -3.98
N ALA A 115 2.37 -7.19 -4.91
CA ALA A 115 3.23 -7.91 -5.84
C ALA A 115 4.01 -6.95 -6.75
N ALA A 116 3.36 -5.88 -7.23
CA ALA A 116 4.03 -4.86 -8.02
C ALA A 116 5.09 -4.10 -7.20
N LEU A 117 4.81 -3.77 -5.94
CA LEU A 117 5.80 -3.19 -5.03
C LEU A 117 7.00 -4.12 -4.86
N ALA A 118 6.77 -5.42 -4.64
CA ALA A 118 7.85 -6.38 -4.47
C ALA A 118 8.76 -6.43 -5.71
N ASP A 119 8.17 -6.44 -6.91
CA ASP A 119 8.94 -6.42 -8.16
C ASP A 119 9.82 -5.16 -8.29
N LEU A 120 9.39 -3.99 -7.79
CA LEU A 120 10.20 -2.75 -7.80
C LEU A 120 11.44 -2.82 -6.90
N TYR A 121 11.50 -3.78 -5.97
CA TYR A 121 12.59 -3.96 -5.00
C TYR A 121 13.37 -5.26 -5.21
N ASP A 122 13.06 -6.03 -6.27
CA ASP A 122 13.76 -7.27 -6.64
C ASP A 122 14.89 -7.02 -7.68
N ASP A 123 15.01 -5.78 -8.18
CA ASP A 123 16.05 -5.31 -9.12
C ASP A 123 17.31 -4.73 -8.42
#